data_AF-A0A3S0X2V1-F1
#
_entry.id   AF-A0A3S0X2V1-F1
#
_cell.length_a   1.000
_cell.length_b   1.000
_cell.length_c   1.000
_cell.angle_alpha   90.00
_cell.angle_beta   90.00
_cell.angle_gamma   90.00
#
_symmetry.space_group_name_H-M   'P 1'
#
loop_
_entity.id
_entity.type
_entity.pdbx_description
1 polymer ?
#
loop_
_entity_poly.entity_id
_entity_poly.type
_entity_poly.pdbx_seq_one_letter_code
_entity_poly.pdbx_strand_id
1 'polypeptide(L)'
;MKIAIAAQHNLVQPNLSSDDWLVKLELEKQGISVDIIDWRDARIDLNQYDSIYVSSTWNAAVYYEEFIAWLKQCEVKGKKLINDSDFLFLGVHKNEYLSLLKNEFGNEPSLEGSIIPAEFIKPTDDIQSFHQIWDELKKKQIWQGDLVIKPIVSADGRDTYLITDKPELLKRRGDEYRSFSDAEAIVQSLLEKKRSKGIIIQPFIKAVETSGEYQLVFFENQFSHATVKPKGFRNNVSASRTPISEHAIPAGMLDFAQKIINFYANLHPYGLTRARLDFFNGEKGPVLCEAEVVEPHTNIRRFPVEQQKIIISNYAQALIRRTVGLKLQAILGDEAQTYFPMLNNPKLLKAIMKIMDTNSTILTYLEVSQANKKYEAAKNYSAHYIKECLVALNDFLERNYQNKELLVGALADAKEGYNKSVLGKDRSNLSMAIRYLLAAVVNFVAALSFGYVHYQHYKQSGVVGFFTETHSASQLRKAHEELNQNLEQSFSL
;
A
#
# COMPACT_ATOMS: atom_id res chain seq x y z
N MET A 1 6.87 8.17 12.95
CA MET A 1 6.29 8.34 11.59
C MET A 1 4.78 8.53 11.63
N LYS A 2 4.19 9.19 10.62
CA LYS A 2 2.75 9.47 10.52
C LYS A 2 2.16 9.08 9.15
N ILE A 3 1.12 8.24 9.12
CA ILE A 3 0.42 7.78 7.90
C ILE A 3 -0.99 8.36 7.87
N ALA A 4 -1.43 8.88 6.73
CA ALA A 4 -2.85 9.13 6.47
C ALA A 4 -3.46 7.94 5.73
N ILE A 5 -4.59 7.39 6.19
CA ILE A 5 -5.44 6.50 5.42
C ILE A 5 -6.56 7.33 4.82
N ALA A 6 -6.51 7.55 3.50
CA ALA A 6 -7.51 8.31 2.77
C ALA A 6 -8.76 7.46 2.51
N ALA A 7 -9.91 7.98 2.92
CA ALA A 7 -11.22 7.37 2.77
C ALA A 7 -12.26 8.43 2.40
N GLN A 8 -13.45 8.01 1.95
CA GLN A 8 -14.58 8.93 1.78
C GLN A 8 -15.19 9.33 3.14
N HIS A 9 -15.76 10.54 3.20
CA HIS A 9 -16.28 11.19 4.42
C HIS A 9 -16.99 10.28 5.44
N ASN A 10 -17.95 9.47 4.99
CA ASN A 10 -18.77 8.62 5.86
C ASN A 10 -18.01 7.43 6.47
N LEU A 11 -16.77 7.18 6.05
CA LEU A 11 -15.90 6.12 6.57
C LEU A 11 -14.81 6.63 7.52
N VAL A 12 -14.71 7.96 7.70
CA VAL A 12 -13.72 8.59 8.59
C VAL A 12 -14.05 8.39 10.06
N GLN A 13 -15.34 8.27 10.41
CA GLN A 13 -15.75 8.08 11.79
C GLN A 13 -15.35 6.68 12.31
N PRO A 14 -15.07 6.55 13.62
CA PRO A 14 -14.78 5.26 14.27
C PRO A 14 -15.74 4.16 13.84
N ASN A 15 -15.21 3.20 13.08
CA ASN A 15 -15.96 2.05 12.65
C ASN A 15 -15.11 0.78 12.69
N LEU A 16 -15.22 0.03 13.79
CA LEU A 16 -14.57 -1.29 13.94
C LEU A 16 -15.12 -2.35 12.98
N SER A 17 -16.07 -2.02 12.10
CA SER A 17 -16.53 -2.83 10.97
C SER A 17 -15.84 -2.48 9.63
N SER A 18 -14.92 -1.50 9.59
CA SER A 18 -14.14 -1.11 8.40
C SER A 18 -12.73 -1.72 8.42
N ASP A 19 -12.23 -2.17 7.27
CA ASP A 19 -10.87 -2.72 7.13
C ASP A 19 -9.80 -1.65 7.46
N ASP A 20 -10.06 -0.38 7.12
CA ASP A 20 -9.16 0.75 7.42
C ASP A 20 -8.89 0.90 8.91
N TRP A 21 -9.92 0.72 9.74
CA TRP A 21 -9.80 0.81 11.20
C TRP A 21 -9.01 -0.37 11.79
N LEU A 22 -9.13 -1.57 11.21
CA LEU A 22 -8.32 -2.71 11.65
C LEU A 22 -6.84 -2.51 11.32
N VAL A 23 -6.55 -2.00 10.13
CA VAL A 23 -5.19 -1.68 9.69
C VAL A 23 -4.60 -0.53 10.52
N LYS A 24 -5.37 0.53 10.77
CA LYS A 24 -4.98 1.63 11.67
C LYS A 24 -4.55 1.11 13.04
N LEU A 25 -5.39 0.29 13.68
CA LEU A 25 -5.09 -0.24 15.01
C LEU A 25 -3.82 -1.10 15.02
N GLU A 26 -3.58 -1.88 13.96
CA GLU A 26 -2.36 -2.69 13.88
C GLU A 26 -1.11 -1.82 13.63
N LEU A 27 -1.20 -0.81 12.77
CA LEU A 27 -0.12 0.16 12.56
C LEU A 27 0.25 0.89 13.86
N GLU A 28 -0.75 1.30 14.65
CA GLU A 28 -0.54 1.98 15.93
C GLU A 28 0.16 1.10 16.96
N LYS A 29 -0.16 -0.20 17.02
CA LYS A 29 0.59 -1.16 17.86
C LYS A 29 2.06 -1.26 17.47
N GLN A 30 2.40 -1.01 16.20
CA GLN A 30 3.77 -0.99 15.70
C GLN A 30 4.45 0.38 15.90
N GLY A 31 3.79 1.33 16.60
CA GLY A 31 4.34 2.65 16.92
C GLY A 31 4.15 3.70 15.81
N ILE A 32 3.29 3.44 14.83
CA ILE A 32 2.98 4.39 13.76
C ILE A 32 1.81 5.26 14.17
N SER A 33 1.94 6.58 14.04
CA SER A 33 0.79 7.49 14.17
C SER A 33 -0.05 7.42 12.91
N VAL A 34 -1.36 7.21 13.03
CA VAL A 34 -2.26 7.05 11.88
C VAL A 34 -3.48 7.93 12.02
N ASP A 35 -3.81 8.67 10.98
CA ASP A 35 -5.13 9.32 10.86
C ASP A 35 -5.91 8.66 9.72
N ILE A 36 -7.22 8.47 9.88
CA ILE A 36 -8.11 8.23 8.74
C ILE A 36 -8.67 9.60 8.35
N ILE A 37 -8.50 9.98 7.09
CA ILE A 37 -8.85 11.31 6.59
C ILE A 37 -9.90 11.24 5.49
N ASP A 38 -10.73 12.27 5.40
CA ASP A 38 -11.58 12.50 4.22
C ASP A 38 -10.70 13.07 3.11
N TRP A 39 -10.52 12.33 2.03
CA TRP A 39 -9.67 12.79 0.92
C TRP A 39 -10.18 14.08 0.27
N ARG A 40 -11.47 14.43 0.45
CA ARG A 40 -12.08 15.65 -0.08
C ARG A 40 -12.05 16.83 0.89
N ASP A 41 -11.57 16.64 2.12
CA ASP A 41 -11.49 17.73 3.10
C ASP A 41 -10.26 18.60 2.84
N ALA A 42 -10.49 19.72 2.13
CA ALA A 42 -9.46 20.69 1.78
C ALA A 42 -8.78 21.39 2.98
N ARG A 43 -9.28 21.21 4.21
CA ARG A 43 -8.70 21.79 5.44
C ARG A 43 -7.52 20.97 5.96
N ILE A 44 -7.36 19.73 5.49
CA ILE A 44 -6.32 18.82 5.97
C ILE A 44 -4.99 19.19 5.32
N ASP A 45 -4.00 19.58 6.14
CA ASP A 45 -2.63 19.74 5.64
C ASP A 45 -2.01 18.37 5.38
N LEU A 46 -1.90 17.99 4.10
CA LEU A 46 -1.29 16.74 3.66
C LEU A 46 0.22 16.68 3.94
N ASN A 47 0.86 17.82 4.24
CA ASN A 47 2.30 17.86 4.47
C ASN A 47 2.72 17.24 5.80
N GLN A 48 1.82 17.19 6.78
CA GLN A 48 2.08 16.60 8.10
C GLN A 48 2.27 15.08 8.07
N TYR A 49 1.92 14.42 6.96
CA TYR A 49 2.01 12.98 6.80
C TYR A 49 3.30 12.59 6.06
N ASP A 50 3.93 11.53 6.54
CA ASP A 50 5.08 10.88 5.89
C ASP A 50 4.63 10.09 4.66
N SER A 51 3.43 9.51 4.69
CA SER A 51 2.80 8.83 3.56
C SER A 51 1.27 8.94 3.62
N ILE A 52 0.63 8.81 2.46
CA ILE A 52 -0.82 8.89 2.26
C ILE A 52 -1.24 7.62 1.54
N TYR A 53 -1.98 6.78 2.26
CA TYR A 53 -2.50 5.53 1.78
C TYR A 53 -3.90 5.70 1.19
N VAL A 54 -4.05 5.49 -0.13
CA VAL A 54 -5.34 5.56 -0.82
C VAL A 54 -6.10 4.25 -0.58
N SER A 55 -7.10 4.28 0.31
CA SER A 55 -7.76 3.05 0.77
C SER A 55 -9.20 2.90 0.32
N SER A 56 -10.15 3.61 0.97
CA SER A 56 -11.60 3.47 0.75
C SER A 56 -12.17 4.73 0.10
N THR A 57 -11.50 5.22 -0.94
CA THR A 57 -11.86 6.40 -1.74
C THR A 57 -12.88 6.07 -2.83
N TRP A 58 -13.85 5.18 -2.58
CA TRP A 58 -14.75 4.61 -3.60
C TRP A 58 -15.64 5.63 -4.34
N ASN A 59 -15.81 6.84 -3.78
CA ASN A 59 -16.44 7.96 -4.49
C ASN A 59 -15.52 8.66 -5.50
N ALA A 60 -14.25 8.26 -5.66
CA ALA A 60 -13.30 8.81 -6.63
C ALA A 60 -13.83 8.74 -8.07
N ALA A 61 -14.47 7.64 -8.46
CA ALA A 61 -15.09 7.53 -9.79
C ALA A 61 -16.24 8.54 -10.02
N VAL A 62 -16.88 9.02 -8.94
CA VAL A 62 -17.91 10.07 -9.01
C VAL A 62 -17.28 11.44 -9.12
N TYR A 63 -16.21 11.68 -8.35
CA TYR A 63 -15.49 12.94 -8.26
C TYR A 63 -14.14 12.88 -8.97
N TYR A 64 -14.13 12.30 -10.19
CA TYR A 64 -12.89 11.96 -10.90
C TYR A 64 -11.91 13.13 -11.01
N GLU A 65 -12.36 14.31 -11.46
CA GLU A 65 -11.45 15.45 -11.65
C GLU A 65 -10.86 15.94 -10.32
N GLU A 66 -11.68 15.97 -9.26
CA GLU A 66 -11.22 16.31 -7.91
C GLU A 66 -10.19 15.28 -7.41
N PHE A 67 -10.43 13.99 -7.66
CA PHE A 67 -9.54 12.92 -7.22
C PHE A 67 -8.19 12.97 -7.92
N ILE A 68 -8.16 13.16 -9.25
CA ILE A 68 -6.92 13.32 -10.00
C ILE A 68 -6.14 14.56 -9.54
N ALA A 69 -6.83 15.67 -9.29
CA ALA A 69 -6.19 16.88 -8.75
C ALA A 69 -5.63 16.63 -7.34
N TRP A 70 -6.36 15.90 -6.50
CA TRP A 70 -5.94 15.55 -5.15
C TRP A 70 -4.71 14.62 -5.13
N LEU A 71 -4.67 13.60 -6.01
CA LEU A 71 -3.47 12.75 -6.16
C LEU A 71 -2.24 13.59 -6.52
N LYS A 72 -2.37 14.53 -7.48
CA LYS A 72 -1.28 15.46 -7.82
C LYS A 72 -0.87 16.33 -6.64
N GLN A 73 -1.85 16.84 -5.88
CA GLN A 73 -1.58 17.66 -4.69
C GLN A 73 -0.78 16.89 -3.63
N CYS A 74 -1.07 15.61 -3.44
CA CYS A 74 -0.34 14.75 -2.49
C CYS A 74 1.16 14.66 -2.79
N GLU A 75 1.57 14.83 -4.05
CA GLU A 75 2.96 14.67 -4.49
C GLU A 75 3.73 15.97 -4.72
N VAL A 76 3.10 17.14 -4.52
CA VAL A 76 3.71 18.46 -4.78
C VAL A 76 5.04 18.64 -4.02
N LYS A 77 5.18 18.08 -2.82
CA LYS A 77 6.40 18.16 -1.99
C LYS A 77 7.20 16.86 -1.95
N GLY A 78 7.05 16.02 -2.97
CA GLY A 78 7.71 14.72 -3.07
C GLY A 78 6.73 13.54 -2.99
N LYS A 79 7.22 12.35 -3.34
CA LYS A 79 6.41 11.12 -3.34
C LYS A 79 5.89 10.81 -1.94
N LYS A 80 4.58 10.62 -1.81
CA LYS A 80 3.90 10.28 -0.55
C LYS A 80 2.83 9.21 -0.69
N LEU A 81 2.35 8.96 -1.91
CA LEU A 81 1.22 8.10 -2.14
C LEU A 81 1.58 6.61 -1.99
N ILE A 82 0.65 5.85 -1.44
CA ILE A 82 0.67 4.39 -1.39
C ILE A 82 -0.66 3.90 -1.99
N ASN A 83 -0.68 3.12 -3.08
CA ASN A 83 0.41 2.78 -4.00
C ASN A 83 1.05 4.02 -4.66
N ASP A 84 2.14 3.83 -5.40
CA ASP A 84 2.78 4.92 -6.15
C ASP A 84 1.79 5.57 -7.12
N SER A 85 1.96 6.88 -7.33
CA SER A 85 1.08 7.67 -8.17
C SER A 85 0.94 7.13 -9.58
N ASP A 86 2.02 6.60 -10.17
CA ASP A 86 1.99 5.97 -11.49
C ASP A 86 0.94 4.83 -11.55
N PHE A 87 0.86 3.99 -10.51
CA PHE A 87 -0.18 2.97 -10.41
C PHE A 87 -1.56 3.53 -10.12
N LEU A 88 -1.66 4.57 -9.29
CA LEU A 88 -2.95 5.18 -8.97
C LEU A 88 -3.56 5.86 -10.20
N PHE A 89 -2.77 6.63 -10.96
CA PHE A 89 -3.22 7.24 -12.21
C PHE A 89 -3.58 6.19 -13.27
N LEU A 90 -2.75 5.15 -13.42
CA LEU A 90 -3.00 4.04 -14.33
C LEU A 90 -4.29 3.27 -13.95
N GLY A 91 -4.49 3.01 -12.67
CA GLY A 91 -5.57 2.17 -12.16
C GLY A 91 -6.96 2.82 -12.21
N VAL A 92 -7.05 4.15 -12.27
CA VAL A 92 -8.33 4.85 -12.44
C VAL A 92 -8.91 4.64 -13.85
N HIS A 93 -8.07 4.37 -14.84
CA HIS A 93 -8.48 4.23 -16.24
C HIS A 93 -8.46 2.78 -16.72
N LYS A 94 -9.66 2.16 -16.78
CA LYS A 94 -9.82 0.77 -17.25
C LYS A 94 -9.23 0.52 -18.63
N ASN A 95 -9.26 1.50 -19.52
CA ASN A 95 -8.67 1.37 -20.85
C ASN A 95 -7.15 1.34 -20.85
N GLU A 96 -6.49 2.07 -19.95
CA GLU A 96 -5.03 2.16 -19.93
C GLU A 96 -4.43 0.87 -19.38
N TYR A 97 -4.83 0.45 -18.18
CA TYR A 97 -4.25 -0.74 -17.57
C TYR A 97 -4.66 -2.04 -18.27
N LEU A 98 -5.90 -2.18 -18.76
CA LEU A 98 -6.30 -3.39 -19.50
C LEU A 98 -5.60 -3.46 -20.85
N SER A 99 -5.36 -2.33 -21.53
CA SER A 99 -4.60 -2.33 -22.79
C SER A 99 -3.14 -2.69 -22.54
N LEU A 100 -2.53 -2.15 -21.48
CA LEU A 100 -1.17 -2.49 -21.06
C LEU A 100 -1.04 -3.99 -20.80
N LEU A 101 -1.93 -4.56 -19.98
CA LEU A 101 -1.92 -5.99 -19.67
C LEU A 101 -2.22 -6.85 -20.89
N LYS A 102 -3.17 -6.44 -21.75
CA LYS A 102 -3.50 -7.15 -22.99
C LYS A 102 -2.30 -7.21 -23.94
N ASN A 103 -1.52 -6.13 -24.03
CA ASN A 103 -0.32 -6.10 -24.87
C ASN A 103 0.76 -7.07 -24.36
N GLU A 104 0.90 -7.20 -23.04
CA GLU A 104 1.90 -8.08 -22.42
C GLU A 104 1.47 -9.56 -22.44
N PHE A 105 0.22 -9.84 -22.05
CA PHE A 105 -0.25 -11.21 -21.77
C PHE A 105 -1.21 -11.77 -22.82
N GLY A 106 -1.65 -10.94 -23.78
CA GLY A 106 -2.65 -11.32 -24.77
C GLY A 106 -4.06 -11.46 -24.18
N ASN A 107 -5.02 -11.66 -25.08
CA ASN A 107 -6.45 -11.84 -24.76
C ASN A 107 -7.05 -13.10 -25.40
N GLU A 108 -6.22 -13.96 -25.97
CA GLU A 108 -6.64 -15.26 -26.49
C GLU A 108 -6.71 -16.27 -25.32
N PRO A 109 -7.89 -16.87 -25.05
CA PRO A 109 -8.04 -17.75 -23.90
C PRO A 109 -7.11 -18.98 -23.98
N SER A 110 -6.33 -19.18 -22.93
CA SER A 110 -5.35 -20.26 -22.79
C SER A 110 -5.30 -20.82 -21.37
N LEU A 111 -4.70 -22.01 -21.20
CA LEU A 111 -4.51 -22.63 -19.88
C LEU A 111 -3.59 -21.79 -18.97
N GLU A 112 -2.69 -20.98 -19.55
CA GLU A 112 -1.80 -20.10 -18.82
C GLU A 112 -2.46 -18.79 -18.36
N GLY A 113 -3.65 -18.50 -18.87
CA GLY A 113 -4.38 -17.26 -18.60
C GLY A 113 -4.55 -16.38 -19.84
N SER A 114 -5.42 -15.39 -19.71
CA SER A 114 -5.66 -14.35 -20.71
C SER A 114 -6.26 -13.10 -20.07
N ILE A 115 -6.05 -11.94 -20.69
CA ILE A 115 -6.77 -10.72 -20.34
C ILE A 115 -8.14 -10.75 -21.01
N ILE A 116 -9.18 -10.34 -20.29
CA ILE A 116 -10.52 -10.25 -20.87
C ILE A 116 -10.48 -9.40 -22.16
N PRO A 117 -11.07 -9.87 -23.26
CA PRO A 117 -11.16 -9.05 -24.44
C PRO A 117 -11.96 -7.79 -24.18
N ALA A 118 -11.44 -6.67 -24.68
CA ALA A 118 -12.00 -5.37 -24.45
C ALA A 118 -11.83 -4.51 -25.71
N GLU A 119 -12.93 -3.87 -26.11
CA GLU A 119 -12.91 -2.76 -27.06
C GLU A 119 -13.30 -1.49 -26.32
N PHE A 120 -12.57 -0.42 -26.59
CA PHE A 120 -12.74 0.87 -25.93
C PHE A 120 -13.26 1.89 -26.92
N ILE A 121 -14.22 2.69 -26.46
CA ILE A 121 -14.82 3.75 -27.26
C ILE A 121 -14.77 5.02 -26.41
N LYS A 122 -14.05 6.02 -26.89
CA LYS A 122 -13.91 7.33 -26.24
C LYS A 122 -14.93 8.32 -26.83
N PRO A 123 -15.32 9.36 -26.08
CA PRO A 123 -16.24 10.40 -26.59
C PRO A 123 -15.70 11.17 -27.79
N THR A 124 -14.38 11.14 -28.02
CA THR A 124 -13.70 11.82 -29.13
C THR A 124 -13.56 10.96 -30.38
N ASP A 125 -13.92 9.67 -30.31
CA ASP A 125 -13.78 8.77 -31.45
C ASP A 125 -14.90 9.08 -32.47
N ASP A 126 -14.56 9.05 -33.75
CA ASP A 126 -15.54 9.21 -34.84
C ASP A 126 -16.33 7.91 -35.02
N ILE A 127 -17.34 7.72 -34.16
CA ILE A 127 -18.21 6.54 -34.18
C ILE A 127 -19.47 6.88 -34.94
N GLN A 128 -19.73 6.16 -36.04
CA GLN A 128 -20.99 6.34 -36.76
C GLN A 128 -22.17 5.60 -36.10
N SER A 129 -21.94 4.42 -35.51
CA SER A 129 -22.94 3.69 -34.69
C SER A 129 -22.32 2.51 -33.92
N PHE A 130 -22.94 2.10 -32.81
CA PHE A 130 -22.61 0.84 -32.13
C PHE A 130 -22.80 -0.37 -33.05
N HIS A 131 -23.80 -0.35 -33.94
CA HIS A 131 -24.10 -1.46 -34.85
C HIS A 131 -22.91 -1.83 -35.75
N GLN A 132 -22.22 -0.83 -36.31
CA GLN A 132 -21.04 -1.08 -37.14
C GLN A 132 -19.90 -1.71 -36.33
N ILE A 133 -19.65 -1.21 -35.11
CA ILE A 133 -18.65 -1.79 -34.21
C ILE A 133 -19.01 -3.24 -33.91
N TRP A 134 -20.28 -3.50 -33.63
CA TRP A 134 -20.76 -4.85 -33.34
C TRP A 134 -20.61 -5.80 -34.54
N ASP A 135 -20.90 -5.34 -35.75
CA ASP A 135 -20.73 -6.12 -36.98
C ASP A 135 -19.27 -6.51 -37.23
N GLU A 136 -18.32 -5.61 -36.96
CA GLU A 136 -16.90 -5.92 -37.03
C GLU A 136 -16.46 -6.90 -35.94
N LEU A 137 -16.99 -6.75 -34.72
CA LEU A 137 -16.64 -7.64 -33.62
C LEU A 137 -17.14 -9.06 -33.85
N LYS A 138 -18.37 -9.25 -34.33
CA LYS A 138 -18.96 -10.57 -34.62
C LYS A 138 -18.14 -11.41 -35.61
N LYS A 139 -17.33 -10.79 -36.46
CA LYS A 139 -16.41 -11.52 -37.38
C LYS A 139 -15.35 -12.31 -36.62
N LYS A 140 -15.05 -11.94 -35.37
CA LYS A 140 -14.10 -12.61 -34.48
C LYS A 140 -14.87 -13.60 -33.59
N GLN A 141 -14.42 -14.87 -33.53
CA GLN A 141 -15.14 -15.96 -32.84
C GLN A 141 -15.48 -15.67 -31.37
N ILE A 142 -14.63 -14.92 -30.68
CA ILE A 142 -14.73 -14.59 -29.25
C ILE A 142 -15.96 -13.71 -28.94
N TRP A 143 -16.52 -13.04 -29.95
CA TRP A 143 -17.59 -12.04 -29.84
C TRP A 143 -18.94 -12.54 -30.36
N GLN A 144 -19.18 -13.85 -30.37
CA GLN A 144 -20.44 -14.42 -30.90
C GLN A 144 -21.59 -14.53 -29.86
N GLY A 145 -21.42 -13.97 -28.66
CA GLY A 145 -22.36 -14.11 -27.55
C GLY A 145 -22.89 -12.78 -27.00
N ASP A 146 -23.45 -12.84 -25.78
CA ASP A 146 -23.89 -11.68 -25.02
C ASP A 146 -22.72 -10.73 -24.70
N LEU A 147 -22.99 -9.44 -24.51
CA LEU A 147 -21.97 -8.43 -24.24
C LEU A 147 -22.15 -7.76 -22.89
N VAL A 148 -21.05 -7.27 -22.33
CA VAL A 148 -21.07 -6.33 -21.22
C VAL A 148 -20.63 -4.96 -21.74
N ILE A 149 -21.45 -3.94 -21.48
CA ILE A 149 -21.12 -2.54 -21.75
C ILE A 149 -21.05 -1.81 -20.41
N LYS A 150 -19.93 -1.14 -20.13
CA LYS A 150 -19.74 -0.34 -18.90
C LYS A 150 -18.85 0.89 -19.16
N PRO A 151 -18.87 1.90 -18.28
CA PRO A 151 -17.98 3.06 -18.39
C PRO A 151 -16.52 2.67 -18.14
N ILE A 152 -15.59 3.42 -18.76
CA ILE A 152 -14.14 3.30 -18.47
C ILE A 152 -13.86 3.68 -17.01
N VAL A 153 -14.46 4.77 -16.52
CA VAL A 153 -14.36 5.20 -15.12
C VAL A 153 -15.69 4.92 -14.42
N SER A 154 -15.71 3.89 -13.57
CA SER A 154 -16.87 3.47 -12.79
C SER A 154 -16.46 2.58 -11.61
N ALA A 155 -17.35 2.48 -10.62
CA ALA A 155 -17.23 1.63 -9.45
C ALA A 155 -18.56 0.92 -9.14
N ASP A 156 -18.51 -0.19 -8.39
CA ASP A 156 -19.68 -0.96 -7.89
C ASP A 156 -20.68 -1.43 -8.96
N GLY A 157 -20.23 -1.61 -10.21
CA GLY A 157 -21.11 -2.02 -11.32
C GLY A 157 -22.11 -0.94 -11.75
N ARG A 158 -21.91 0.32 -11.33
CA ARG A 158 -22.71 1.45 -11.77
C ARG A 158 -22.63 1.60 -13.29
N ASP A 159 -23.79 1.75 -13.92
CA ASP A 159 -23.91 1.88 -15.39
C ASP A 159 -23.33 0.69 -16.17
N THR A 160 -23.25 -0.49 -15.56
CA THR A 160 -22.85 -1.74 -16.23
C THR A 160 -24.10 -2.48 -16.72
N TYR A 161 -24.13 -2.84 -18.01
CA TYR A 161 -25.26 -3.50 -18.66
C TYR A 161 -24.83 -4.81 -19.31
N LEU A 162 -25.70 -5.82 -19.24
CA LEU A 162 -25.62 -7.04 -20.04
C LEU A 162 -26.52 -6.88 -21.26
N ILE A 163 -25.94 -6.93 -22.45
CA ILE A 163 -26.64 -6.89 -23.73
C ILE A 163 -26.89 -8.32 -24.20
N THR A 164 -28.16 -8.72 -24.31
CA THR A 164 -28.58 -10.08 -24.64
C THR A 164 -29.97 -10.09 -25.27
N ASP A 165 -30.21 -10.97 -26.25
CA ASP A 165 -31.54 -11.19 -26.83
C ASP A 165 -32.26 -12.42 -26.23
N LYS A 166 -31.69 -13.01 -25.17
CA LYS A 166 -32.26 -14.17 -24.47
C LYS A 166 -33.51 -13.77 -23.68
N PRO A 167 -34.72 -14.26 -24.05
CA PRO A 167 -35.97 -13.81 -23.43
C PRO A 167 -36.03 -14.06 -21.92
N GLU A 168 -35.41 -15.12 -21.42
CA GLU A 168 -35.36 -15.46 -20.01
C GLU A 168 -34.50 -14.51 -19.18
N LEU A 169 -33.44 -13.93 -19.76
CA LEU A 169 -32.59 -12.94 -19.10
C LEU A 169 -33.25 -11.56 -19.10
N LEU A 170 -33.88 -11.17 -20.22
CA LEU A 170 -34.61 -9.90 -20.34
C LEU A 170 -35.83 -9.81 -19.41
N LYS A 171 -36.39 -10.95 -18.98
CA LYS A 171 -37.46 -11.00 -17.97
C LYS A 171 -36.97 -10.81 -16.53
N ARG A 172 -35.66 -10.92 -16.27
CA ARG A 172 -35.11 -10.70 -14.91
C ARG A 172 -35.35 -9.24 -14.53
N ARG A 173 -35.83 -9.01 -13.30
CA ARG A 173 -36.14 -7.66 -12.80
C ARG A 173 -34.85 -6.85 -12.65
N GLY A 174 -34.77 -5.68 -13.27
CA GLY A 174 -33.69 -4.71 -13.11
C GLY A 174 -33.30 -4.03 -14.42
N ASP A 175 -32.81 -2.79 -14.33
CA ASP A 175 -32.40 -1.99 -15.49
C ASP A 175 -31.05 -2.40 -16.13
N GLU A 176 -30.60 -3.61 -15.83
CA GLU A 176 -29.23 -4.07 -16.08
C GLU A 176 -29.13 -5.00 -17.28
N TYR A 177 -30.21 -5.72 -17.60
CA TYR A 177 -30.34 -6.59 -18.77
C TYR A 177 -31.03 -5.80 -19.89
N ARG A 178 -30.42 -5.76 -21.07
CA ARG A 178 -30.87 -4.92 -22.19
C ARG A 178 -30.76 -5.70 -23.50
N SER A 179 -31.67 -5.43 -24.43
CA SER A 179 -31.63 -6.07 -25.75
C SER A 179 -30.52 -5.48 -26.61
N PHE A 180 -30.12 -6.18 -27.67
CA PHE A 180 -29.20 -5.57 -28.64
C PHE A 180 -29.80 -4.33 -29.33
N SER A 181 -31.13 -4.24 -29.47
CA SER A 181 -31.79 -3.03 -29.99
C SER A 181 -31.68 -1.82 -29.07
N ASP A 182 -31.46 -1.99 -27.76
CA ASP A 182 -31.26 -0.89 -26.82
C ASP A 182 -29.81 -0.40 -26.75
N ALA A 183 -28.86 -1.18 -27.29
CA ALA A 183 -27.43 -0.98 -27.06
C ALA A 183 -26.93 0.37 -27.59
N GLU A 184 -27.42 0.82 -28.75
CA GLU A 184 -27.05 2.12 -29.34
C GLU A 184 -27.36 3.29 -28.39
N ALA A 185 -28.59 3.32 -27.86
CA ALA A 185 -29.03 4.37 -26.94
C ALA A 185 -28.24 4.34 -25.62
N ILE A 186 -27.92 3.13 -25.13
CA ILE A 186 -27.08 2.96 -23.93
C ILE A 186 -25.67 3.52 -24.17
N VAL A 187 -25.04 3.15 -25.29
CA VAL A 187 -23.71 3.64 -25.67
C VAL A 187 -23.70 5.17 -25.74
N GLN A 188 -24.65 5.77 -26.44
CA GLN A 188 -24.77 7.23 -26.54
C GLN A 188 -24.94 7.88 -25.17
N SER A 189 -25.87 7.38 -24.34
CA SER A 189 -26.11 7.89 -22.99
C SER A 189 -24.86 7.82 -22.10
N LEU A 190 -24.05 6.75 -22.23
CA LEU A 190 -22.81 6.62 -21.47
C LEU A 190 -21.69 7.53 -21.97
N LEU A 191 -21.60 7.77 -23.27
CA LEU A 191 -20.61 8.68 -23.88
C LEU A 191 -20.91 10.15 -23.54
N GLU A 192 -22.18 10.54 -23.45
CA GLU A 192 -22.59 11.89 -23.03
C GLU A 192 -22.22 12.20 -21.56
N LYS A 193 -22.20 11.17 -20.70
CA LYS A 193 -21.77 11.31 -19.30
C LYS A 193 -20.25 11.55 -19.25
N LYS A 194 -19.84 12.81 -19.13
CA LYS A 194 -18.41 13.22 -19.02
C LYS A 194 -17.58 12.40 -18.02
N ARG A 195 -18.20 11.96 -16.90
CA ARG A 195 -17.54 11.12 -15.88
C ARG A 195 -17.15 9.72 -16.37
N SER A 196 -17.79 9.20 -17.41
CA SER A 196 -17.55 7.86 -17.93
C SER A 196 -16.17 7.74 -18.59
N LYS A 197 -15.65 8.86 -19.14
CA LYS A 197 -14.42 8.94 -19.96
C LYS A 197 -14.40 8.04 -21.21
N GLY A 198 -15.55 7.50 -21.57
CA GLY A 198 -15.73 6.50 -22.61
C GLY A 198 -16.37 5.25 -22.06
N ILE A 199 -16.47 4.22 -22.89
CA ILE A 199 -17.02 2.93 -22.54
C ILE A 199 -16.06 1.80 -22.91
N ILE A 200 -16.26 0.66 -22.28
CA ILE A 200 -15.64 -0.60 -22.59
C ILE A 200 -16.73 -1.61 -22.94
N ILE A 201 -16.54 -2.32 -24.05
CA ILE A 201 -17.36 -3.44 -24.50
C ILE A 201 -16.54 -4.71 -24.29
N GLN A 202 -17.14 -5.73 -23.68
CA GLN A 202 -16.49 -7.02 -23.40
C GLN A 202 -17.44 -8.17 -23.71
N PRO A 203 -16.95 -9.35 -24.12
CA PRO A 203 -17.78 -10.54 -24.18
C PRO A 203 -18.25 -10.93 -22.76
N PHE A 204 -19.50 -11.37 -22.64
CA PHE A 204 -19.99 -11.90 -21.38
C PHE A 204 -19.39 -13.27 -21.09
N ILE A 205 -18.70 -13.40 -19.95
CA ILE A 205 -18.08 -14.66 -19.53
C ILE A 205 -19.07 -15.47 -18.71
N LYS A 206 -19.46 -16.65 -19.21
CA LYS A 206 -20.43 -17.56 -18.57
C LYS A 206 -20.10 -17.92 -17.11
N ALA A 207 -18.80 -17.91 -16.76
CA ALA A 207 -18.31 -18.10 -15.39
C ALA A 207 -19.02 -17.20 -14.37
N VAL A 208 -19.44 -15.99 -14.76
CA VAL A 208 -20.22 -15.06 -13.92
C VAL A 208 -21.46 -15.74 -13.33
N GLU A 209 -22.14 -16.60 -14.09
CA GLU A 209 -23.34 -17.31 -13.61
C GLU A 209 -23.05 -18.70 -13.05
N THR A 210 -21.89 -19.29 -13.33
CA THR A 210 -21.58 -20.68 -12.96
C THR A 210 -20.63 -20.81 -11.76
N SER A 211 -19.51 -20.10 -11.76
CA SER A 211 -18.47 -20.17 -10.72
C SER A 211 -18.30 -18.87 -9.93
N GLY A 212 -18.81 -17.76 -10.46
CA GLY A 212 -18.61 -16.43 -9.88
C GLY A 212 -17.27 -15.82 -10.28
N GLU A 213 -16.79 -14.88 -9.47
CA GLU A 213 -15.56 -14.12 -9.73
C GLU A 213 -14.58 -14.37 -8.57
N TYR A 214 -13.37 -14.81 -8.92
CA TYR A 214 -12.29 -15.09 -7.97
C TYR A 214 -11.46 -13.83 -7.77
N GLN A 215 -11.34 -13.38 -6.53
CA GLN A 215 -10.67 -12.13 -6.19
C GLN A 215 -9.43 -12.45 -5.37
N LEU A 216 -8.26 -12.29 -5.95
CA LEU A 216 -6.96 -12.61 -5.34
C LEU A 216 -6.30 -11.31 -4.86
N VAL A 217 -6.01 -11.22 -3.57
CA VAL A 217 -5.40 -10.04 -2.94
C VAL A 217 -3.91 -10.26 -2.75
N PHE A 218 -3.13 -9.23 -3.08
CA PHE A 218 -1.68 -9.21 -2.96
C PHE A 218 -1.23 -8.02 -2.10
N PHE A 219 -0.23 -8.27 -1.25
CA PHE A 219 0.49 -7.23 -0.52
C PHE A 219 1.98 -7.31 -0.86
N GLU A 220 2.59 -6.19 -1.27
CA GLU A 220 3.99 -6.12 -1.73
C GLU A 220 4.38 -7.26 -2.66
N ASN A 221 3.56 -7.44 -3.70
CA ASN A 221 3.76 -8.44 -4.74
C ASN A 221 3.64 -9.91 -4.27
N GLN A 222 3.27 -10.17 -3.02
CA GLN A 222 3.04 -11.51 -2.48
C GLN A 222 1.55 -11.80 -2.37
N PHE A 223 1.14 -13.00 -2.77
CA PHE A 223 -0.22 -13.48 -2.56
C PHE A 223 -0.55 -13.47 -1.07
N SER A 224 -1.72 -12.94 -0.71
CA SER A 224 -2.19 -12.90 0.67
C SER A 224 -3.35 -13.85 0.91
N HIS A 225 -4.43 -13.71 0.14
CA HIS A 225 -5.65 -14.48 0.32
C HIS A 225 -6.59 -14.30 -0.88
N ALA A 226 -7.62 -15.16 -0.96
CA ALA A 226 -8.60 -15.10 -2.03
C ALA A 226 -10.03 -15.27 -1.52
N THR A 227 -10.97 -14.62 -2.22
CA THR A 227 -12.41 -14.79 -2.01
C THR A 227 -13.11 -15.04 -3.33
N VAL A 228 -14.28 -15.69 -3.29
CA VAL A 228 -15.18 -15.81 -4.44
C VAL A 228 -16.38 -14.91 -4.23
N LYS A 229 -16.59 -13.99 -5.17
CA LYS A 229 -17.83 -13.23 -5.28
C LYS A 229 -18.90 -14.14 -5.89
N PRO A 230 -20.12 -14.13 -5.31
CA PRO A 230 -21.17 -15.05 -5.71
C PRO A 230 -21.58 -14.86 -7.17
N LYS A 231 -22.19 -15.92 -7.70
CA LYS A 231 -22.71 -15.99 -9.06
C LYS A 231 -23.79 -14.93 -9.29
N GLY A 232 -23.91 -14.52 -10.55
CA GLY A 232 -24.92 -13.57 -11.01
C GLY A 232 -24.30 -12.26 -11.47
N PHE A 233 -24.83 -11.75 -12.58
CA PHE A 233 -24.44 -10.44 -13.09
C PHE A 233 -24.73 -9.35 -12.06
N ARG A 234 -23.75 -8.47 -11.81
CA ARG A 234 -23.82 -7.37 -10.83
C ARG A 234 -24.14 -7.79 -9.40
N ASN A 235 -23.88 -9.05 -9.02
CA ASN A 235 -23.98 -9.49 -7.63
C ASN A 235 -22.81 -8.93 -6.79
N ASN A 236 -22.90 -7.65 -6.41
CA ASN A 236 -21.83 -6.88 -5.77
C ASN A 236 -21.93 -6.83 -4.23
N VAL A 237 -22.77 -7.67 -3.62
CA VAL A 237 -22.94 -7.70 -2.16
C VAL A 237 -21.67 -8.25 -1.51
N SER A 238 -20.87 -7.37 -0.90
CA SER A 238 -19.59 -7.76 -0.29
C SER A 238 -19.76 -8.79 0.83
N ALA A 239 -20.89 -8.75 1.56
CA ALA A 239 -21.23 -9.70 2.62
C ALA A 239 -21.37 -11.15 2.14
N SER A 240 -21.69 -11.35 0.85
CA SER A 240 -21.84 -12.68 0.25
C SER A 240 -20.57 -13.24 -0.39
N ARG A 241 -19.43 -12.53 -0.30
CA ARG A 241 -18.13 -13.03 -0.76
C ARG A 241 -17.63 -14.11 0.19
N THR A 242 -17.23 -15.26 -0.36
CA THR A 242 -16.81 -16.43 0.42
C THR A 242 -15.28 -16.54 0.44
N PRO A 243 -14.63 -16.66 1.60
CA PRO A 243 -13.19 -16.92 1.65
C PRO A 243 -12.88 -18.32 1.10
N ILE A 244 -11.78 -18.44 0.37
CA ILE A 244 -11.30 -19.72 -0.15
C ILE A 244 -9.83 -19.93 0.22
N SER A 245 -9.42 -21.19 0.36
CA SER A 245 -8.02 -21.55 0.51
C SER A 245 -7.30 -21.48 -0.84
N GLU A 246 -5.97 -21.42 -0.79
CA GLU A 246 -5.12 -21.44 -1.99
C GLU A 246 -5.39 -22.67 -2.87
N HIS A 247 -5.59 -23.85 -2.26
CA HIS A 247 -5.92 -25.09 -2.98
C HIS A 247 -7.27 -25.07 -3.71
N ALA A 248 -8.17 -24.16 -3.34
CA ALA A 248 -9.48 -24.00 -3.99
C ALA A 248 -9.45 -22.96 -5.13
N ILE A 249 -8.31 -22.30 -5.35
CA ILE A 249 -8.10 -21.43 -6.50
C ILE A 249 -7.96 -22.32 -7.75
N PRO A 250 -8.66 -22.01 -8.87
CA PRO A 250 -8.55 -22.79 -10.10
C PRO A 250 -7.11 -22.87 -10.61
N ALA A 251 -6.77 -24.00 -11.23
CA ALA A 251 -5.43 -24.27 -11.74
C ALA A 251 -4.95 -23.15 -12.70
N GLY A 252 -3.67 -22.77 -12.57
CA GLY A 252 -3.04 -21.71 -13.37
C GLY A 252 -3.42 -20.28 -12.99
N MET A 253 -4.49 -20.06 -12.21
CA MET A 253 -4.96 -18.71 -11.89
C MET A 253 -4.00 -17.94 -10.98
N LEU A 254 -3.50 -18.58 -9.92
CA LEU A 254 -2.53 -17.95 -9.02
C LEU A 254 -1.21 -17.67 -9.73
N ASP A 255 -0.73 -18.60 -10.56
CA ASP A 255 0.49 -18.41 -11.36
C ASP A 255 0.35 -17.23 -12.33
N PHE A 256 -0.79 -17.14 -13.02
CA PHE A 256 -1.06 -16.03 -13.93
C PHE A 256 -1.18 -14.69 -13.19
N ALA A 257 -1.86 -14.69 -12.04
CA ALA A 257 -1.93 -13.54 -11.15
C ALA A 257 -0.53 -13.08 -10.71
N GLN A 258 0.35 -14.02 -10.33
CA GLN A 258 1.72 -13.70 -9.94
C GLN A 258 2.54 -13.15 -11.12
N LYS A 259 2.35 -13.65 -12.35
CA LYS A 259 2.98 -13.08 -13.56
C LYS A 259 2.58 -11.60 -13.74
N ILE A 260 1.29 -11.27 -13.60
CA ILE A 260 0.77 -9.89 -13.69
C ILE A 260 1.38 -9.00 -12.60
N ILE A 261 1.40 -9.49 -11.36
CA ILE A 261 1.97 -8.77 -10.22
C ILE A 261 3.47 -8.51 -10.41
N ASN A 262 4.22 -9.50 -10.90
CA ASN A 262 5.65 -9.34 -11.21
C ASN A 262 5.88 -8.35 -12.35
N PHE A 263 5.02 -8.34 -13.36
CA PHE A 263 5.06 -7.34 -14.44
C PHE A 263 4.89 -5.92 -13.89
N TYR A 264 3.89 -5.68 -13.03
CA TYR A 264 3.76 -4.39 -12.37
C TYR A 264 4.98 -4.05 -11.50
N ALA A 265 5.47 -5.00 -10.72
CA ALA A 265 6.66 -4.80 -9.90
C ALA A 265 7.91 -4.41 -10.72
N ASN A 266 8.03 -4.91 -11.96
CA ASN A 266 9.12 -4.56 -12.87
C ASN A 266 8.97 -3.15 -13.46
N LEU A 267 7.73 -2.69 -13.72
CA LEU A 267 7.47 -1.33 -14.23
C LEU A 267 7.84 -0.26 -13.19
N HIS A 268 7.46 -0.49 -11.94
CA HIS A 268 7.76 0.42 -10.83
C HIS A 268 8.20 -0.38 -9.60
N PRO A 269 9.52 -0.68 -9.49
CA PRO A 269 10.06 -1.39 -8.35
C PRO A 269 9.62 -0.76 -7.02
N TYR A 270 9.07 -1.59 -6.14
CA TYR A 270 8.58 -1.18 -4.81
C TYR A 270 7.41 -0.18 -4.80
N GLY A 271 6.80 0.10 -5.96
CA GLY A 271 5.68 1.04 -6.06
C GLY A 271 4.31 0.41 -5.78
N LEU A 272 4.19 -0.92 -5.90
CA LEU A 272 2.95 -1.66 -5.67
C LEU A 272 2.93 -2.27 -4.26
N THR A 273 2.09 -1.73 -3.39
CA THR A 273 1.92 -2.20 -2.00
C THR A 273 0.67 -3.05 -1.83
N ARG A 274 -0.42 -2.74 -2.54
CA ARG A 274 -1.67 -3.51 -2.52
C ARG A 274 -2.25 -3.65 -3.92
N ALA A 275 -2.68 -4.85 -4.29
CA ALA A 275 -3.50 -5.07 -5.47
C ALA A 275 -4.57 -6.13 -5.19
N ARG A 276 -5.68 -6.06 -5.94
CA ARG A 276 -6.62 -7.18 -6.08
C ARG A 276 -6.79 -7.48 -7.56
N LEU A 277 -6.60 -8.74 -7.93
CA LEU A 277 -6.82 -9.23 -9.28
C LEU A 277 -8.09 -10.09 -9.30
N ASP A 278 -9.03 -9.70 -10.14
CA ASP A 278 -10.33 -10.35 -10.27
C ASP A 278 -10.34 -11.21 -11.54
N PHE A 279 -10.70 -12.47 -11.38
CA PHE A 279 -10.64 -13.48 -12.42
C PHE A 279 -11.97 -14.22 -12.59
N PHE A 280 -12.23 -14.62 -13.82
CA PHE A 280 -13.18 -15.66 -14.15
C PHE A 280 -12.45 -16.99 -14.41
N ASN A 281 -13.06 -18.09 -13.96
CA ASN A 281 -12.63 -19.43 -14.38
C ASN A 281 -13.26 -19.75 -15.75
N GLY A 282 -12.61 -19.27 -16.82
CA GLY A 282 -13.07 -19.44 -18.19
C GLY A 282 -12.95 -20.89 -18.68
N GLU A 283 -13.55 -21.20 -19.83
CA GLU A 283 -13.59 -22.57 -20.37
C GLU A 283 -12.21 -23.12 -20.75
N LYS A 284 -11.27 -22.23 -21.13
CA LYS A 284 -9.91 -22.59 -21.54
C LYS A 284 -8.84 -22.26 -20.49
N GLY A 285 -9.22 -21.67 -19.35
CA GLY A 285 -8.29 -21.24 -18.31
C GLY A 285 -8.69 -19.91 -17.65
N PRO A 286 -7.81 -19.34 -16.81
CA PRO A 286 -8.07 -18.08 -16.11
C PRO A 286 -8.28 -16.89 -17.06
N VAL A 287 -9.23 -16.03 -16.75
CA VAL A 287 -9.47 -14.78 -17.50
C VAL A 287 -9.46 -13.61 -16.52
N LEU A 288 -8.46 -12.74 -16.59
CA LEU A 288 -8.41 -11.52 -15.77
C LEU A 288 -9.48 -10.55 -16.26
N CYS A 289 -10.40 -10.13 -15.39
CA CYS A 289 -11.45 -9.17 -15.74
C CYS A 289 -11.20 -7.76 -15.19
N GLU A 290 -10.56 -7.65 -14.01
CA GLU A 290 -10.24 -6.37 -13.38
C GLU A 290 -8.94 -6.48 -12.57
N ALA A 291 -8.15 -5.41 -12.56
CA ALA A 291 -6.96 -5.26 -11.73
C ALA A 291 -7.12 -3.97 -10.91
N GLU A 292 -7.51 -4.12 -9.65
CA GLU A 292 -7.74 -2.99 -8.75
C GLU A 292 -6.45 -2.68 -7.98
N VAL A 293 -5.81 -1.56 -8.32
CA VAL A 293 -4.58 -1.07 -7.67
C VAL A 293 -4.75 0.29 -6.98
N VAL A 294 -5.95 0.87 -7.03
CA VAL A 294 -6.24 2.18 -6.41
C VAL A 294 -6.87 1.96 -5.04
N GLU A 295 -8.15 1.57 -5.01
CA GLU A 295 -8.92 1.39 -3.78
C GLU A 295 -9.58 0.00 -3.58
N PRO A 296 -8.89 -1.14 -3.79
CA PRO A 296 -9.54 -2.44 -3.71
C PRO A 296 -10.08 -2.77 -2.33
N HIS A 297 -11.34 -3.23 -2.28
CA HIS A 297 -11.86 -3.90 -1.09
C HIS A 297 -11.10 -5.22 -0.89
N THR A 298 -10.41 -5.37 0.24
CA THR A 298 -9.54 -6.52 0.52
C THR A 298 -10.28 -7.72 1.08
N ASN A 299 -11.55 -7.58 1.50
CA ASN A 299 -12.38 -8.70 1.97
C ASN A 299 -11.86 -9.39 3.24
N ILE A 300 -10.98 -8.74 4.02
CA ILE A 300 -10.35 -9.32 5.22
C ILE A 300 -11.42 -9.86 6.18
N ARG A 301 -12.53 -9.13 6.34
CA ARG A 301 -13.65 -9.50 7.21
C ARG A 301 -14.46 -10.72 6.78
N ARG A 302 -14.17 -11.32 5.64
CA ARG A 302 -14.79 -12.58 5.23
C ARG A 302 -14.11 -13.78 5.89
N PHE A 303 -12.90 -13.61 6.41
CA PHE A 303 -12.12 -14.68 7.00
C PHE A 303 -12.40 -14.84 8.51
N PRO A 304 -12.12 -16.01 9.11
CA PRO A 304 -12.13 -16.19 10.56
C PRO A 304 -11.17 -15.22 11.27
N VAL A 305 -11.49 -14.82 12.50
CA VAL A 305 -10.73 -13.80 13.27
C VAL A 305 -9.22 -14.10 13.36
N GLU A 306 -8.82 -15.37 13.53
CA GLU A 306 -7.39 -15.72 13.59
C GLU A 306 -6.66 -15.49 12.27
N GLN A 307 -7.32 -15.76 11.13
CA GLN A 307 -6.76 -15.47 9.81
C GLN A 307 -6.74 -13.97 9.54
N GLN A 308 -7.76 -13.23 9.98
CA GLN A 308 -7.77 -11.76 9.89
C GLN A 308 -6.53 -11.15 10.54
N LYS A 309 -6.16 -11.58 11.75
CA LYS A 309 -4.97 -11.07 12.46
C LYS A 309 -3.69 -11.22 11.64
N ILE A 310 -3.50 -12.37 10.99
CA ILE A 310 -2.33 -12.64 10.15
C ILE A 310 -2.34 -11.72 8.91
N ILE A 311 -3.49 -11.63 8.23
CA ILE A 311 -3.66 -10.81 7.04
C ILE A 311 -3.41 -9.33 7.36
N ILE A 312 -4.01 -8.81 8.44
CA ILE A 312 -3.86 -7.42 8.89
C ILE A 312 -2.41 -7.13 9.28
N SER A 313 -1.74 -8.06 9.97
CA SER A 313 -0.32 -7.92 10.31
C SER A 313 0.53 -7.79 9.04
N ASN A 314 0.35 -8.65 8.04
CA ASN A 314 1.10 -8.60 6.79
C ASN A 314 0.83 -7.29 6.02
N TYR A 315 -0.43 -6.86 6.00
CA TYR A 315 -0.85 -5.62 5.36
C TYR A 315 -0.25 -4.38 6.05
N ALA A 316 -0.30 -4.31 7.38
CA ALA A 316 0.32 -3.24 8.14
C ALA A 316 1.84 -3.20 7.93
N GLN A 317 2.52 -4.37 7.89
CA GLN A 317 3.94 -4.44 7.59
C GLN A 317 4.29 -3.92 6.19
N ALA A 318 3.46 -4.23 5.19
CA ALA A 318 3.61 -3.70 3.84
C ALA A 318 3.51 -2.15 3.80
N LEU A 319 2.52 -1.58 4.50
CA LEU A 319 2.38 -0.13 4.62
C LEU A 319 3.55 0.53 5.37
N ILE A 320 4.07 -0.12 6.42
CA ILE A 320 5.24 0.37 7.17
C ILE A 320 6.47 0.38 6.27
N ARG A 321 6.77 -0.72 5.58
CA ARG A 321 7.92 -0.81 4.67
C ARG A 321 7.85 0.23 3.57
N ARG A 322 6.69 0.38 2.91
CA ARG A 322 6.52 1.43 1.90
C ARG A 322 6.70 2.84 2.47
N THR A 323 6.15 3.10 3.65
CA THR A 323 6.31 4.40 4.33
C THR A 323 7.77 4.70 4.66
N VAL A 324 8.52 3.72 5.18
CA VAL A 324 9.96 3.86 5.42
C VAL A 324 10.70 4.09 4.10
N GLY A 325 10.37 3.34 3.05
CA GLY A 325 10.95 3.51 1.72
C GLY A 325 10.74 4.92 1.13
N LEU A 326 9.51 5.45 1.21
CA LEU A 326 9.18 6.81 0.78
C LEU A 326 9.98 7.87 1.56
N LYS A 327 10.11 7.72 2.88
CA LYS A 327 10.92 8.63 3.69
C LYS A 327 12.40 8.54 3.34
N LEU A 328 12.93 7.34 3.09
CA LEU A 328 14.32 7.17 2.65
C LEU A 328 14.55 7.85 1.30
N GLN A 329 13.63 7.68 0.34
CA GLN A 329 13.69 8.37 -0.95
C GLN A 329 13.65 9.90 -0.79
N ALA A 330 12.82 10.42 0.11
CA ALA A 330 12.78 11.86 0.40
C ALA A 330 14.10 12.41 0.97
N ILE A 331 14.89 11.57 1.65
CA ILE A 331 16.15 11.97 2.30
C ILE A 331 17.37 11.75 1.38
N LEU A 332 17.40 10.64 0.64
CA LEU A 332 18.58 10.16 -0.10
C LEU A 332 18.39 10.16 -1.63
N GLY A 333 17.20 10.51 -2.13
CA GLY A 333 16.87 10.41 -3.54
C GLY A 333 16.92 8.96 -4.03
N ASP A 334 17.40 8.76 -5.25
CA ASP A 334 17.44 7.44 -5.90
C ASP A 334 18.37 6.44 -5.21
N GLU A 335 19.39 6.92 -4.48
CA GLU A 335 20.31 6.07 -3.70
C GLU A 335 19.57 5.28 -2.60
N ALA A 336 18.39 5.74 -2.17
CA ALA A 336 17.56 5.03 -1.21
C ALA A 336 17.26 3.58 -1.61
N GLN A 337 17.15 3.31 -2.92
CA GLN A 337 16.80 1.98 -3.45
C GLN A 337 17.84 0.91 -3.07
N THR A 338 19.11 1.28 -2.90
CA THR A 338 20.17 0.36 -2.44
C THR A 338 19.84 -0.24 -1.07
N TYR A 339 19.09 0.48 -0.23
CA TYR A 339 18.78 0.07 1.14
C TYR A 339 17.43 -0.64 1.28
N PHE A 340 16.62 -0.69 0.22
CA PHE A 340 15.30 -1.30 0.24
C PHE A 340 15.29 -2.79 0.59
N PRO A 341 16.28 -3.62 0.19
CA PRO A 341 16.35 -5.01 0.62
C PRO A 341 16.34 -5.19 2.14
N MET A 342 16.92 -4.26 2.91
CA MET A 342 16.92 -4.31 4.38
C MET A 342 15.51 -4.20 4.98
N LEU A 343 14.57 -3.53 4.29
CA LEU A 343 13.21 -3.31 4.79
C LEU A 343 12.45 -4.63 4.96
N ASN A 344 12.84 -5.67 4.22
CA ASN A 344 12.28 -7.02 4.33
C ASN A 344 12.70 -7.76 5.62
N ASN A 345 13.76 -7.29 6.31
CA ASN A 345 14.15 -7.84 7.60
C ASN A 345 13.47 -7.07 8.75
N PRO A 346 12.62 -7.71 9.58
CA PRO A 346 11.89 -7.01 10.64
C PRO A 346 12.77 -6.33 11.70
N LYS A 347 13.98 -6.85 11.97
CA LYS A 347 14.91 -6.25 12.93
C LYS A 347 15.58 -5.02 12.32
N LEU A 348 16.03 -5.10 11.07
CA LEU A 348 16.64 -3.97 10.37
C LEU A 348 15.61 -2.86 10.13
N LEU A 349 14.38 -3.22 9.74
CA LEU A 349 13.27 -2.26 9.62
C LEU A 349 13.06 -1.49 10.94
N LYS A 350 12.97 -2.18 12.08
CA LYS A 350 12.86 -1.53 13.40
C LYS A 350 14.07 -0.65 13.73
N ALA A 351 15.28 -1.06 13.37
CA ALA A 351 16.48 -0.25 13.54
C ALA A 351 16.41 1.05 12.72
N ILE A 352 16.04 0.95 11.44
CA ILE A 352 15.87 2.09 10.53
C ILE A 352 14.80 3.05 11.07
N MET A 353 13.63 2.52 11.46
CA MET A 353 12.57 3.32 12.08
C MET A 353 13.09 4.08 13.31
N LYS A 354 13.84 3.40 14.19
CA LYS A 354 14.41 4.03 15.38
C LYS A 354 15.39 5.15 15.05
N ILE A 355 16.25 4.96 14.05
CA ILE A 355 17.18 5.99 13.56
C ILE A 355 16.40 7.22 13.07
N MET A 356 15.41 7.00 12.21
CA MET A 356 14.64 8.07 11.56
C MET A 356 13.74 8.83 12.54
N ASP A 357 13.06 8.12 13.44
CA ASP A 357 12.24 8.74 14.48
C ASP A 357 13.10 9.52 15.47
N THR A 358 14.30 9.02 15.81
CA THR A 358 15.24 9.75 16.67
C THR A 358 15.73 11.03 15.99
N ASN A 359 16.12 10.98 14.71
CA ASN A 359 16.51 12.16 13.96
C ASN A 359 15.37 13.20 13.90
N SER A 360 14.14 12.76 13.64
CA SER A 360 12.95 13.64 13.61
C SER A 360 12.67 14.28 14.98
N THR A 361 12.84 13.51 16.06
CA THR A 361 12.69 13.99 17.45
C THR A 361 13.74 15.06 17.76
N ILE A 362 14.99 14.86 17.36
CA ILE A 362 16.07 15.83 17.57
C ILE A 362 15.76 17.15 16.86
N LEU A 363 15.33 17.09 15.59
CA LEU A 363 14.93 18.28 14.83
C LEU A 363 13.81 19.04 15.53
N THR A 364 12.77 18.32 15.98
CA THR A 364 11.64 18.91 16.70
C THR A 364 12.08 19.59 18.00
N TYR A 365 12.94 18.93 18.80
CA TYR A 365 13.44 19.50 20.06
C TYR A 365 14.28 20.75 19.83
N LEU A 366 15.13 20.76 18.79
CA LEU A 366 15.93 21.92 18.43
C LEU A 366 15.07 23.10 17.95
N GLU A 367 14.03 22.82 17.18
CA GLU A 367 13.07 23.81 16.68
C GLU A 367 12.27 24.45 17.82
N VAL A 368 11.62 23.63 18.65
CA VAL A 368 10.79 24.09 19.77
C VAL A 368 11.61 24.84 20.82
N SER A 369 12.87 24.43 21.04
CA SER A 369 13.79 25.12 21.94
C SER A 369 14.43 26.38 21.33
N GLN A 370 14.04 26.77 20.10
CA GLN A 370 14.57 27.93 19.37
C GLN A 370 16.10 27.93 19.23
N ALA A 371 16.70 26.73 19.16
CA ALA A 371 18.14 26.55 19.02
C ALA A 371 18.58 26.71 17.55
N ASN A 372 18.23 27.84 16.91
CA ASN A 372 18.23 28.05 15.46
C ASN A 372 19.52 27.60 14.76
N LYS A 373 20.70 27.96 15.29
CA LYS A 373 22.00 27.56 14.69
C LYS A 373 22.18 26.03 14.68
N LYS A 374 21.78 25.35 15.74
CA LYS A 374 21.87 23.88 15.85
C LYS A 374 20.78 23.20 15.05
N TYR A 375 19.58 23.78 15.00
CA TYR A 375 18.50 23.29 14.16
C TYR A 375 18.92 23.26 12.69
N GLU A 376 19.47 24.35 12.17
CA GLU A 376 19.99 24.40 10.79
C GLU A 376 21.16 23.44 10.57
N ALA A 377 22.11 23.35 11.52
CA ALA A 377 23.19 22.37 11.45
C ALA A 377 22.67 20.92 11.43
N ALA A 378 21.68 20.60 12.27
CA ALA A 378 21.03 19.29 12.33
C ALA A 378 20.32 18.97 11.03
N LYS A 379 19.52 19.90 10.50
CA LYS A 379 18.78 19.73 9.24
C LYS A 379 19.71 19.43 8.07
N ASN A 380 20.84 20.14 7.99
CA ASN A 380 21.86 19.92 6.96
C ASN A 380 22.62 18.60 7.14
N TYR A 381 22.81 18.15 8.38
CA TYR A 381 23.56 16.92 8.68
C TYR A 381 22.70 15.65 8.74
N SER A 382 21.37 15.77 8.84
CA SER A 382 20.43 14.66 8.98
C SER A 382 20.58 13.59 7.89
N ALA A 383 20.66 14.01 6.62
CA ALA A 383 20.79 13.07 5.50
C ALA A 383 22.10 12.26 5.59
N HIS A 384 23.19 12.91 5.97
CA HIS A 384 24.48 12.27 6.15
C HIS A 384 24.48 11.26 7.31
N TYR A 385 23.98 11.65 8.48
CA TYR A 385 23.87 10.74 9.63
C TYR A 385 23.01 9.51 9.34
N ILE A 386 21.85 9.71 8.71
CA ILE A 386 20.96 8.61 8.33
C ILE A 386 21.68 7.69 7.34
N LYS A 387 22.36 8.26 6.33
CA LYS A 387 23.14 7.48 5.35
C LYS A 387 24.23 6.64 6.01
N GLU A 388 25.04 7.21 6.91
CA GLU A 388 26.10 6.46 7.61
C GLU A 388 25.53 5.27 8.41
N CYS A 389 24.39 5.49 9.08
CA CYS A 389 23.71 4.42 9.80
C CYS A 389 23.15 3.34 8.86
N LEU A 390 22.61 3.71 7.70
CA LEU A 390 22.12 2.76 6.70
C LEU A 390 23.27 1.95 6.07
N VAL A 391 24.41 2.58 5.79
CA VAL A 391 25.62 1.88 5.33
C VAL A 391 26.04 0.83 6.36
N ALA A 392 26.11 1.20 7.64
CA ALA A 392 26.45 0.25 8.70
C ALA A 392 25.48 -0.95 8.78
N LEU A 393 24.17 -0.70 8.65
CA LEU A 393 23.15 -1.75 8.63
C LEU A 393 23.22 -2.61 7.37
N ASN A 394 23.51 -2.00 6.21
CA ASN A 394 23.60 -2.69 4.94
C ASN A 394 24.83 -3.60 4.89
N ASP A 395 25.99 -3.10 5.34
CA ASP A 395 27.21 -3.90 5.48
C ASP A 395 26.99 -5.10 6.42
N PHE A 396 26.21 -4.90 7.50
CA PHE A 396 25.83 -5.98 8.40
C PHE A 396 24.94 -7.02 7.72
N LEU A 397 23.99 -6.59 6.87
CA LEU A 397 23.18 -7.48 6.05
C LEU A 397 24.04 -8.26 5.04
N GLU A 398 24.90 -7.57 4.27
CA GLU A 398 25.76 -8.17 3.24
C GLU A 398 26.75 -9.19 3.81
N ARG A 399 27.18 -8.98 5.05
CA ARG A 399 28.03 -9.93 5.79
C ARG A 399 27.22 -11.05 6.47
N ASN A 400 25.96 -11.27 6.09
CA ASN A 400 25.07 -12.27 6.68
C ASN A 400 24.97 -12.17 8.21
N TYR A 401 24.80 -10.94 8.72
CA TYR A 401 24.65 -10.62 10.15
C TYR A 401 25.85 -11.03 11.01
N GLN A 402 27.04 -11.18 10.40
CA GLN A 402 28.29 -11.43 11.11
C GLN A 402 28.92 -10.13 11.60
N ASN A 403 29.81 -10.26 12.59
CA ASN A 403 30.66 -9.17 13.10
C ASN A 403 29.84 -7.98 13.64
N LYS A 404 29.07 -8.27 14.68
CA LYS A 404 28.16 -7.31 15.30
C LYS A 404 28.90 -6.15 15.98
N GLU A 405 30.16 -6.38 16.38
CA GLU A 405 31.08 -5.36 16.92
C GLU A 405 31.32 -4.26 15.89
N LEU A 406 31.54 -4.65 14.62
CA LEU A 406 31.74 -3.71 13.52
C LEU A 406 30.48 -2.86 13.27
N LEU A 407 29.29 -3.46 13.33
CA LEU A 407 28.02 -2.73 13.24
C LEU A 407 27.90 -1.67 14.34
N VAL A 408 28.15 -2.06 15.60
CA VAL A 408 28.04 -1.13 16.74
C VAL A 408 29.10 -0.03 16.66
N GLY A 409 30.33 -0.37 16.25
CA GLY A 409 31.40 0.59 16.01
C GLY A 409 31.01 1.63 14.95
N ALA A 410 30.54 1.19 13.79
CA ALA A 410 30.13 2.09 12.72
C ALA A 410 28.95 3.01 13.11
N LEU A 411 27.98 2.49 13.87
CA LEU A 411 26.89 3.32 14.41
C LEU A 411 27.38 4.32 15.49
N ALA A 412 28.37 3.93 16.29
CA ALA A 412 29.00 4.83 17.25
C ALA A 412 29.78 5.94 16.54
N ASP A 413 30.45 5.63 15.43
CA ASP A 413 31.16 6.60 14.60
C ASP A 413 30.18 7.61 13.98
N ALA A 414 29.06 7.15 13.41
CA ALA A 414 28.01 8.02 12.87
C ALA A 414 27.43 8.96 13.95
N LYS A 415 27.20 8.43 15.17
CA LYS A 415 26.81 9.23 16.34
C LYS A 415 27.87 10.29 16.66
N GLU A 416 29.15 9.95 16.68
CA GLU A 416 30.21 10.93 16.99
C GLU A 416 30.37 11.97 15.88
N GLY A 417 30.18 11.59 14.62
CA GLY A 417 30.07 12.51 13.49
C GLY A 417 28.97 13.55 13.69
N TYR A 418 27.77 13.10 14.09
CA TYR A 418 26.65 14.00 14.43
C TYR A 418 26.99 14.92 15.60
N ASN A 419 27.53 14.35 16.69
CA ASN A 419 27.93 15.09 17.88
C ASN A 419 28.92 16.20 17.53
N LYS A 420 29.92 15.92 16.70
CA LYS A 420 30.94 16.88 16.28
C LYS A 420 30.35 17.99 15.40
N SER A 421 29.53 17.62 14.43
CA SER A 421 29.02 18.52 13.39
C SER A 421 27.87 19.42 13.87
N VAL A 422 27.03 18.93 14.78
CA VAL A 422 25.80 19.63 15.22
C VAL A 422 25.94 20.18 16.63
N LEU A 423 26.50 19.41 17.56
CA LEU A 423 26.55 19.76 18.99
C LEU A 423 27.90 20.32 19.43
N GLY A 424 28.98 20.01 18.71
CA GLY A 424 30.35 20.40 19.03
C GLY A 424 30.75 20.03 20.47
N LYS A 425 31.28 21.01 21.20
CA LYS A 425 31.64 20.88 22.63
C LYS A 425 30.54 21.33 23.58
N ASP A 426 29.34 21.66 23.10
CA ASP A 426 28.27 22.14 23.96
C ASP A 426 27.82 21.05 24.97
N ARG A 427 27.53 21.52 26.19
CA ARG A 427 27.12 20.74 27.36
C ARG A 427 25.82 21.23 27.98
N SER A 428 25.07 22.12 27.30
CA SER A 428 23.71 22.46 27.70
C SER A 428 22.82 21.22 27.86
N ASN A 429 21.78 21.31 28.70
CA ASN A 429 20.83 20.23 28.94
C ASN A 429 20.22 19.69 27.63
N LEU A 430 19.89 20.58 26.70
CA LEU A 430 19.39 20.22 25.37
C LEU A 430 20.40 19.39 24.58
N SER A 431 21.67 19.82 24.51
CA SER A 431 22.72 19.08 23.81
C SER A 431 23.03 17.73 24.48
N MET A 432 22.97 17.67 25.82
CA MET A 432 23.12 16.41 26.54
C MET A 432 21.97 15.44 26.26
N ALA A 433 20.72 15.93 26.26
CA ALA A 433 19.55 15.13 25.89
C ALA A 433 19.68 14.55 24.47
N ILE A 434 20.12 15.35 23.49
CA ILE A 434 20.35 14.90 22.11
C ILE A 434 21.45 13.82 22.05
N ARG A 435 22.56 13.97 22.80
CA ARG A 435 23.60 12.93 22.89
C ARG A 435 23.04 11.61 23.43
N TYR A 436 22.17 11.67 24.43
CA TYR A 436 21.50 10.48 24.96
C TYR A 436 20.56 9.83 23.95
N LEU A 437 19.81 10.64 23.19
CA LEU A 437 18.96 10.13 22.10
C LEU A 437 19.77 9.37 21.05
N LEU A 438 20.88 9.93 20.59
CA LEU A 438 21.75 9.28 19.61
C LEU A 438 22.41 8.01 20.20
N ALA A 439 22.86 8.05 21.45
CA ALA A 439 23.38 6.87 22.15
C ALA A 439 22.31 5.78 22.28
N ALA A 440 21.05 6.16 22.51
CA ALA A 440 19.93 5.23 22.58
C ALA A 440 19.70 4.49 21.25
N VAL A 441 20.00 5.10 20.09
CA VAL A 441 19.95 4.43 18.78
C VAL A 441 20.98 3.31 18.71
N VAL A 442 22.26 3.61 18.98
CA VAL A 442 23.35 2.61 18.95
C VAL A 442 23.02 1.43 19.87
N ASN A 443 22.58 1.77 21.08
CA ASN A 443 22.15 0.83 22.11
C ASN A 443 20.97 -0.06 21.68
N PHE A 444 19.96 0.54 21.06
CA PHE A 444 18.79 -0.18 20.57
C PHE A 444 19.18 -1.18 19.48
N VAL A 445 20.01 -0.76 18.51
CA VAL A 445 20.49 -1.65 17.45
C VAL A 445 21.37 -2.76 18.02
N ALA A 446 22.26 -2.45 18.97
CA ALA A 446 23.05 -3.45 19.67
C ALA A 446 22.15 -4.49 20.37
N ALA A 447 21.07 -4.06 21.04
CA ALA A 447 20.12 -4.97 21.66
C ALA A 447 19.41 -5.89 20.64
N LEU A 448 19.02 -5.35 19.48
CA LEU A 448 18.39 -6.14 18.41
C LEU A 448 19.36 -7.17 17.79
N SER A 449 20.63 -6.81 17.67
CA SER A 449 21.67 -7.64 17.02
C SER A 449 22.29 -8.66 17.96
N PHE A 450 22.59 -8.30 19.21
CA PHE A 450 23.22 -9.19 20.19
C PHE A 450 22.24 -9.90 21.13
N GLY A 451 21.00 -9.43 21.25
CA GLY A 451 20.08 -9.86 22.31
C GLY A 451 20.27 -9.05 23.60
N TYR A 452 19.23 -9.04 24.44
CA TYR A 452 19.09 -8.14 25.60
C TYR A 452 20.24 -8.25 26.63
N VAL A 453 20.81 -9.45 26.82
CA VAL A 453 21.89 -9.71 27.77
C VAL A 453 23.18 -8.95 27.39
N HIS A 454 23.51 -8.94 26.10
CA HIS A 454 24.68 -8.22 25.61
C HIS A 454 24.50 -6.69 25.62
N TYR A 455 23.26 -6.21 25.45
CA TYR A 455 22.94 -4.79 25.56
C TYR A 455 23.24 -4.21 26.95
N GLN A 456 22.87 -4.92 28.01
CA GLN A 456 23.15 -4.47 29.39
C GLN A 456 24.64 -4.41 29.68
N HIS A 457 25.41 -5.37 29.14
CA HIS A 457 26.86 -5.37 29.27
C HIS A 457 27.49 -4.16 28.56
N TYR A 458 27.15 -3.92 27.29
CA TYR A 458 27.64 -2.76 26.54
C TYR A 458 27.31 -1.42 27.22
N LYS A 459 26.10 -1.29 27.78
CA LYS A 459 25.68 -0.10 28.52
C LYS A 459 26.54 0.18 29.76
N GLN A 460 27.06 -0.87 30.41
CA GLN A 460 27.89 -0.75 31.60
C GLN A 460 29.38 -0.58 31.28
N SER A 461 29.89 -1.28 30.27
CA SER A 461 31.33 -1.37 30.01
C SER A 461 31.81 -0.50 28.84
N GLY A 462 30.91 -0.07 27.94
CA GLY A 462 31.30 0.50 26.65
C GLY A 462 31.97 -0.51 25.71
N VAL A 463 32.03 -1.79 26.09
CA VAL A 463 32.69 -2.88 25.38
C VAL A 463 31.64 -3.92 24.96
N VAL A 464 31.79 -4.44 23.75
CA VAL A 464 30.89 -5.44 23.19
C VAL A 464 31.37 -6.85 23.57
N GLY A 465 30.60 -7.54 24.44
CA GLY A 465 30.66 -8.99 24.70
C GLY A 465 31.31 -9.47 26.01
N PHE A 466 30.59 -10.28 26.82
CA PHE A 466 30.93 -11.69 27.20
C PHE A 466 29.85 -12.35 28.08
N PHE A 467 29.98 -13.69 28.23
CA PHE A 467 29.08 -14.73 28.79
C PHE A 467 28.39 -14.45 30.16
N THR A 468 27.14 -14.96 30.29
CA THR A 468 26.39 -15.50 31.48
C THR A 468 26.66 -14.88 32.88
N GLU A 469 25.73 -14.57 33.78
CA GLU A 469 24.31 -14.86 34.05
C GLU A 469 23.88 -13.94 35.23
N THR A 470 22.56 -13.87 35.52
CA THR A 470 21.92 -13.59 36.84
C THR A 470 21.27 -12.22 37.19
N HIS A 471 20.18 -12.37 37.97
CA HIS A 471 19.53 -11.51 38.99
C HIS A 471 19.14 -10.04 38.71
N SER A 472 19.49 -9.47 37.56
CA SER A 472 19.39 -8.02 37.28
C SER A 472 18.04 -7.52 36.71
N ALA A 473 17.10 -8.42 36.40
CA ALA A 473 15.79 -8.05 35.84
C ALA A 473 14.87 -7.31 36.84
N SER A 474 14.96 -7.59 38.14
CA SER A 474 14.11 -6.94 39.15
C SER A 474 14.59 -5.54 39.52
N GLN A 475 15.90 -5.30 39.50
CA GLN A 475 16.49 -4.00 39.82
C GLN A 475 16.23 -2.97 38.71
N LEU A 476 16.14 -3.41 37.45
CA LEU A 476 15.87 -2.52 36.32
C LEU A 476 14.40 -2.06 36.24
N ARG A 477 13.45 -2.89 36.70
CA ARG A 477 12.04 -2.50 36.83
C ARG A 477 11.87 -1.40 37.88
N LYS A 478 12.60 -1.55 39.00
CA LYS A 478 12.63 -0.58 40.09
C LYS A 478 13.24 0.76 39.67
N ALA A 479 14.34 0.73 38.91
CA ALA A 479 14.97 1.95 38.39
C ALA A 479 14.11 2.68 37.32
N HIS A 480 13.32 1.95 36.52
CA HIS A 480 12.40 2.55 35.55
C HIS A 480 11.19 3.21 36.26
N GLU A 481 10.67 2.57 37.31
CA GLU A 481 9.62 3.14 38.18
C GLU A 481 10.12 4.40 38.91
N GLU A 482 11.34 4.39 39.45
CA GLU A 482 11.96 5.57 40.08
C GLU A 482 12.19 6.71 39.08
N LEU A 483 12.56 6.41 37.83
CA LEU A 483 12.75 7.44 36.79
C LEU A 483 11.43 8.08 36.36
N ASN A 484 10.37 7.28 36.20
CA ASN A 484 9.05 7.80 35.84
C ASN A 484 8.46 8.67 36.98
N GLN A 485 8.66 8.28 38.24
CA GLN A 485 8.27 9.11 39.39
C GLN A 485 9.01 10.45 39.44
N ASN A 486 10.30 10.46 39.15
CA ASN A 486 11.09 11.70 39.11
C ASN A 486 10.67 12.62 37.96
N LEU A 487 10.28 12.06 36.82
CA LEU A 487 9.76 12.81 35.68
C LEU A 487 8.38 13.41 36.01
N GLU A 488 7.46 12.66 36.61
CA GLU A 488 6.15 13.16 37.03
C GLU A 488 6.25 14.30 38.06
N GLN A 489 7.20 14.22 38.99
CA GLN A 489 7.45 15.28 39.98
C GLN A 489 8.06 16.56 39.37
N SER A 490 8.84 16.44 38.29
CA SER A 490 9.46 17.60 37.62
C SER A 490 8.53 18.31 36.64
N PHE A 491 7.37 17.73 36.30
CA PHE A 491 6.28 18.37 35.56
C PHE A 491 5.17 18.96 36.46
N SER A 492 5.32 18.87 37.79
CA SER A 492 4.34 19.33 38.78
C SER A 492 4.78 20.62 39.52
N LEU A 493 5.85 21.27 39.07
CA LEU A 493 6.38 22.57 39.51
C LEU A 493 6.44 23.52 38.31
#